data_AF-A0AAW6I8K9-F1
#
_entry.id   AF-A0AAW6I8K9-F1
#
_cell.length_a   1.000
_cell.length_b   1.000
_cell.length_c   1.000
_cell.angle_alpha   90.00
_cell.angle_beta   90.00
_cell.angle_gamma   90.00
#
_symmetry.space_group_name_H-M   'P 1'
#
loop_
_entity.id
_entity.type
_entity.pdbx_description
1 polymer ?
#
loop_
_entity_poly.entity_id
_entity_poly.type
_entity_poly.pdbx_seq_one_letter_code
_entity_poly.pdbx_strand_id
1 'polypeptide(L)'
;MLKLEAFFPFSGDTVEKDVKIEARSVITSHELERLKDSANLKLHALKSSSAIKDSETAEAEKLINEVNDRFDGEKSSEDGRMHLQADIRRAFLKMEEVEQGHEWDSIEAEIREEFDRLEKGNNELGNKYDQQVAAVRSQVDSVIRSKDVRQGRIVLDDINSLFVAVTLIYQLMGFIDFHLRNFNTIQWKDATRARQLLQQGKEIANTNPSESSLHPIVRSVIDLMIEPPTSGPGVSF
;
A
#
# COMPACT_ATOMS: atom_id res chain seq x y z
N MET A 1 -29.92 -11.11 20.81
CA MET A 1 -29.36 -10.46 19.61
C MET A 1 -28.40 -9.41 20.13
N LEU A 2 -27.12 -9.48 19.75
CA LEU A 2 -26.08 -8.61 20.30
C LEU A 2 -25.77 -7.55 19.24
N LYS A 3 -25.75 -6.27 19.61
CA LYS A 3 -25.35 -5.20 18.70
C LYS A 3 -23.90 -4.86 18.93
N LEU A 4 -23.12 -4.87 17.87
CA LEU A 4 -21.74 -4.42 17.88
C LEU A 4 -21.69 -3.07 17.19
N GLU A 5 -21.18 -2.08 17.91
CA GLU A 5 -21.06 -0.71 17.43
C GLU A 5 -19.58 -0.38 17.33
N ALA A 6 -19.14 0.04 16.14
CA ALA A 6 -17.79 0.51 15.91
C ALA A 6 -17.86 1.97 15.45
N PHE A 7 -17.29 2.86 16.26
CA PHE A 7 -17.13 4.26 15.91
C PHE A 7 -15.81 4.45 15.15
N PHE A 8 -15.87 5.12 14.00
CA PHE A 8 -14.72 5.45 13.17
C PHE A 8 -14.41 6.96 13.28
N PRO A 9 -13.45 7.38 14.12
CA PRO A 9 -13.22 8.79 14.44
C PRO A 9 -12.83 9.64 13.23
N PHE A 10 -12.18 9.04 12.24
CA PHE A 10 -11.71 9.75 11.05
C PHE A 10 -12.85 10.16 10.11
N SER A 11 -13.88 9.32 9.94
CA SER A 11 -15.04 9.65 9.12
C SER A 11 -16.21 10.22 9.92
N GLY A 12 -16.22 10.02 11.25
CA GLY A 12 -17.32 10.40 12.14
C GLY A 12 -18.49 9.41 12.12
N ASP A 13 -18.35 8.29 11.41
CA ASP A 13 -19.42 7.30 11.27
C ASP A 13 -19.43 6.29 12.42
N THR A 14 -20.63 5.86 12.81
CA THR A 14 -20.82 4.67 13.65
C THR A 14 -21.44 3.58 12.81
N VAL A 15 -20.73 2.45 12.68
CA VAL A 15 -21.28 1.26 12.04
C VAL A 15 -21.87 0.38 13.12
N GLU A 16 -23.20 0.26 13.11
CA GLU A 16 -23.93 -0.72 13.92
C GLU A 16 -24.15 -2.00 13.11
N LYS A 17 -23.84 -3.15 13.72
CA LYS A 17 -24.14 -4.45 13.10
C LYS A 17 -24.82 -5.37 14.10
N ASP A 18 -25.97 -5.90 13.70
CA ASP A 18 -26.65 -6.95 14.44
C ASP A 18 -25.83 -8.25 14.32
N VAL A 19 -25.33 -8.72 15.46
CA VAL A 19 -24.64 -9.99 15.58
C VAL A 19 -25.63 -11.02 16.10
N LYS A 20 -25.98 -11.97 15.23
CA LYS A 20 -26.58 -13.22 15.65
C LYS A 20 -25.47 -14.12 16.16
N ILE A 21 -25.45 -14.35 17.47
CA ILE A 21 -24.60 -15.37 18.07
C ILE A 21 -25.30 -16.71 17.84
N GLU A 22 -25.00 -17.34 16.71
CA GLU A 22 -25.35 -18.73 16.46
C GLU A 22 -24.47 -19.64 17.35
N ALA A 23 -24.88 -20.89 17.56
CA ALA A 23 -24.03 -21.87 18.26
C ALA A 23 -22.66 -21.92 17.59
N ARG A 24 -21.60 -22.06 18.39
CA ARG A 24 -20.19 -22.02 17.94
C ARG A 24 -20.03 -22.91 16.71
N SER A 25 -19.89 -22.32 15.52
CA SER A 25 -19.72 -23.08 14.29
C SER A 25 -18.34 -23.72 14.33
N VAL A 26 -18.30 -25.04 14.40
CA VAL A 26 -17.07 -25.81 14.36
C VAL A 26 -16.47 -25.66 12.97
N ILE A 27 -15.17 -25.34 12.89
CA ILE A 27 -14.46 -25.27 11.61
C ILE A 27 -14.63 -26.60 10.86
N THR A 28 -14.94 -26.52 9.57
CA THR A 28 -15.02 -27.73 8.74
C THR A 28 -13.62 -28.29 8.50
N SER A 29 -13.50 -29.60 8.23
CA SER A 29 -12.20 -30.21 7.92
C SER A 29 -11.51 -29.53 6.71
N HIS A 30 -12.29 -29.12 5.72
CA HIS A 30 -11.79 -28.41 4.54
C HIS A 30 -11.25 -27.01 4.87
N GLU A 31 -11.97 -26.22 5.69
CA GLU A 31 -11.46 -24.92 6.14
C GLU A 31 -10.20 -25.07 7.02
N LEU A 32 -10.15 -26.13 7.83
CA LEU A 32 -8.99 -26.43 8.66
C LEU A 32 -7.77 -26.82 7.80
N GLU A 33 -7.96 -27.59 6.73
CA GLU A 33 -6.91 -27.90 5.75
C GLU A 33 -6.38 -26.61 5.09
N ARG A 34 -7.27 -25.73 4.64
CA ARG A 34 -6.85 -24.42 4.10
C ARG A 34 -6.08 -23.58 5.11
N LEU A 35 -6.50 -23.59 6.38
CA LEU A 35 -5.83 -22.84 7.44
C LEU A 35 -4.42 -23.40 7.71
N LYS A 36 -4.29 -24.73 7.75
CA LYS A 36 -3.00 -25.43 7.88
C LYS A 36 -2.07 -25.09 6.70
N ASP A 37 -2.56 -25.16 5.47
CA ASP A 37 -1.76 -24.87 4.28
C ASP A 37 -1.29 -23.41 4.28
N SER A 38 -2.18 -22.48 4.63
CA SER A 38 -1.83 -21.07 4.79
C SER A 38 -0.74 -20.85 5.84
N ALA A 39 -0.80 -21.57 6.96
CA ALA A 39 0.20 -21.47 8.01
C ALA A 39 1.57 -22.02 7.57
N ASN A 40 1.59 -23.16 6.88
CA ASN A 40 2.82 -23.73 6.31
C ASN A 40 3.45 -22.79 5.26
N LEU A 41 2.63 -22.19 4.38
CA LEU A 41 3.10 -21.22 3.39
C LEU A 41 3.72 -19.99 4.06
N LYS A 42 3.06 -19.44 5.09
CA LYS A 42 3.56 -18.29 5.84
C LYS A 42 4.91 -18.61 6.52
N LEU A 43 5.00 -19.75 7.20
CA LEU A 43 6.24 -20.19 7.83
C LEU A 43 7.38 -20.33 6.81
N HIS A 44 7.10 -20.95 5.66
CA HIS A 44 8.08 -21.09 4.58
C HIS A 44 8.55 -19.73 4.06
N ALA A 45 7.64 -18.76 3.89
CA ALA A 45 8.00 -17.42 3.46
C ALA A 45 8.94 -16.73 4.47
N LEU A 46 8.66 -16.84 5.78
CA LEU A 46 9.53 -16.29 6.81
C LEU A 46 10.91 -16.95 6.82
N LYS A 47 10.98 -18.28 6.71
CA LYS A 47 12.25 -19.02 6.65
C LYS A 47 13.05 -18.75 5.38
N SER A 48 12.38 -18.35 4.30
CA SER A 48 13.04 -17.99 3.03
C SER A 48 13.58 -16.56 3.04
N SER A 49 13.18 -15.74 4.01
CA SER A 49 13.67 -14.37 4.15
C SER A 49 15.10 -14.36 4.69
N SER A 50 16.01 -13.66 4.01
CA SER A 50 17.40 -13.53 4.46
C SER A 50 17.55 -12.65 5.71
N ALA A 51 16.54 -11.84 6.05
CA ALA A 51 16.55 -10.97 7.22
C ALA A 51 16.21 -11.72 8.52
N ILE A 52 15.53 -12.87 8.42
CA ILE A 52 14.99 -13.63 9.54
C ILE A 52 15.90 -14.82 9.81
N LYS A 53 16.39 -14.97 11.04
CA LYS A 53 17.20 -16.14 11.42
C LYS A 53 16.32 -17.35 11.68
N ASP A 54 16.83 -18.55 11.40
CA ASP A 54 16.15 -19.81 11.73
C ASP A 54 15.71 -19.88 13.20
N SER A 55 16.51 -19.32 14.12
CA SER A 55 16.18 -19.29 15.55
C SER A 55 14.93 -18.48 15.88
N GLU A 56 14.58 -17.49 15.07
CA GLU A 56 13.42 -16.60 15.30
C GLU A 56 12.12 -17.31 14.92
N THR A 57 12.16 -18.23 13.95
CA THR A 57 10.98 -19.02 13.51
C THR A 57 10.83 -20.36 14.22
N ALA A 58 11.80 -20.76 15.05
CA ALA A 58 11.88 -22.11 15.63
C ALA A 58 10.64 -22.51 16.45
N GLU A 59 10.05 -21.58 17.22
CA GLU A 59 8.85 -21.85 18.01
C GLU A 59 7.62 -22.07 17.11
N ALA A 60 7.43 -21.23 16.09
CA ALA A 60 6.36 -21.39 15.12
C ALA A 60 6.52 -22.69 14.30
N GLU A 61 7.74 -23.02 13.89
CA GLU A 61 8.06 -24.26 13.19
C GLU A 61 7.73 -25.49 14.02
N LYS A 62 8.09 -25.49 15.31
CA LYS A 62 7.73 -26.57 16.23
C LYS A 62 6.22 -26.77 16.30
N LEU A 63 5.45 -25.69 16.47
CA LEU A 63 3.98 -25.76 16.55
C LEU A 63 3.36 -26.28 15.24
N ILE A 64 3.86 -25.84 14.08
CA ILE A 64 3.37 -26.30 12.77
C ILE A 64 3.70 -27.77 12.52
N ASN A 65 4.90 -28.21 12.89
CA ASN A 65 5.29 -29.62 12.79
C ASN A 65 4.41 -30.50 13.69
N GLU A 66 4.19 -30.08 14.95
CA GLU A 66 3.26 -30.76 15.85
C GLU A 66 1.87 -30.82 15.23
N VAL A 67 1.30 -29.72 14.72
CA VAL A 67 0.00 -29.74 14.03
C VAL A 67 -0.01 -30.71 12.86
N ASN A 68 1.03 -30.70 12.01
CA ASN A 68 1.12 -31.54 10.82
C ASN A 68 1.11 -33.04 11.18
N ASP A 69 1.81 -33.44 12.24
CA ASP A 69 1.94 -34.84 12.65
C ASP A 69 0.62 -35.46 13.13
N ARG A 70 -0.21 -34.70 13.85
CA ARG A 70 -1.53 -35.16 14.38
C ARG A 70 -2.71 -34.82 13.46
N PHE A 71 -2.48 -34.07 12.38
CA PHE A 71 -3.54 -33.50 11.56
C PHE A 71 -4.55 -34.55 11.08
N ASP A 72 -4.08 -35.61 10.42
CA ASP A 72 -4.95 -36.63 9.85
C ASP A 72 -5.64 -37.51 10.90
N GLY A 73 -5.01 -37.68 12.07
CA GLY A 73 -5.58 -38.42 13.19
C GLY A 73 -6.71 -37.68 13.90
N GLU A 74 -6.68 -36.35 13.90
CA GLU A 74 -7.60 -35.52 14.69
C GLU A 74 -8.67 -34.80 13.87
N LYS A 75 -8.42 -34.49 12.59
CA LYS A 75 -9.30 -33.66 11.73
C LYS A 75 -10.71 -34.22 11.50
N SER A 76 -10.92 -35.51 11.75
CA SER A 76 -12.21 -36.20 11.60
C SER A 76 -13.15 -35.89 12.77
N SER A 77 -12.61 -35.64 13.97
CA SER A 77 -13.37 -35.34 15.18
C SER A 77 -13.55 -33.83 15.37
N GLU A 78 -14.68 -33.42 15.97
CA GLU A 78 -14.94 -32.02 16.30
C GLU A 78 -13.92 -31.46 17.31
N ASP A 79 -13.69 -32.18 18.41
CA ASP A 79 -12.68 -31.80 19.42
C ASP A 79 -11.27 -31.69 18.81
N GLY A 80 -10.88 -32.68 18.01
CA GLY A 80 -9.60 -32.66 17.30
C GLY A 80 -9.46 -31.45 16.37
N ARG A 81 -10.50 -31.12 15.59
CA ARG A 81 -10.50 -29.90 14.75
C ARG A 81 -10.37 -28.64 15.59
N MET A 82 -11.03 -28.55 16.74
CA MET A 82 -10.93 -27.41 17.63
C MET A 82 -9.51 -27.25 18.21
N HIS A 83 -8.88 -28.35 18.61
CA HIS A 83 -7.51 -28.33 19.12
C HIS A 83 -6.51 -27.96 18.02
N LEU A 84 -6.58 -28.59 16.85
CA LEU A 84 -5.75 -28.25 15.69
C LEU A 84 -5.89 -26.77 15.32
N GLN A 85 -7.12 -26.25 15.28
CA GLN A 85 -7.36 -24.83 14.98
C GLN A 85 -6.71 -23.90 16.01
N ALA A 86 -6.79 -24.24 17.30
CA ALA A 86 -6.18 -23.43 18.36
C ALA A 86 -4.65 -23.38 18.24
N ASP A 87 -4.02 -24.51 17.91
CA ASP A 87 -2.57 -24.58 17.75
C ASP A 87 -2.09 -23.91 16.47
N ILE A 88 -2.83 -24.02 15.35
CA ILE A 88 -2.55 -23.25 14.14
C ILE A 88 -2.63 -21.74 14.43
N ARG A 89 -3.62 -21.28 15.21
CA ARG A 89 -3.70 -19.87 15.62
C ARG A 89 -2.51 -19.44 16.48
N ARG A 90 -2.03 -20.29 17.39
CA ARG A 90 -0.81 -20.01 18.17
C ARG A 90 0.41 -19.89 17.26
N ALA A 91 0.55 -20.77 16.28
CA ALA A 91 1.63 -20.67 15.29
C ALA A 91 1.55 -19.36 14.50
N PHE A 92 0.36 -18.92 14.09
CA PHE A 92 0.17 -17.62 13.44
C PHE A 92 0.60 -16.44 14.32
N LEU A 93 0.23 -16.43 15.60
CA LEU A 93 0.65 -15.38 16.53
C LEU A 93 2.18 -15.33 16.66
N LYS A 94 2.83 -16.49 16.72
CA LYS A 94 4.30 -16.57 16.75
C LYS A 94 4.96 -16.07 15.47
N MET A 95 4.38 -16.39 14.31
CA MET A 95 4.84 -15.84 13.03
C MET A 95 4.63 -14.32 12.95
N GLU A 96 3.52 -13.80 13.47
CA GLU A 96 3.26 -12.35 13.55
C GLU A 96 4.23 -11.63 14.48
N GLU A 97 4.60 -12.22 15.62
CA GLU A 97 5.64 -11.67 16.51
C GLU A 97 6.97 -11.51 15.77
N VAL A 98 7.37 -12.50 14.97
CA VAL A 98 8.58 -12.44 14.14
C VAL A 98 8.45 -11.36 13.07
N GLU A 99 7.33 -11.32 12.34
CA GLU A 99 7.08 -10.30 11.31
C GLU A 99 7.14 -8.88 11.88
N GLN A 100 6.53 -8.65 13.04
CA GLN A 100 6.58 -7.36 13.72
C GLN A 100 8.00 -6.99 14.14
N GLY A 101 8.82 -7.98 14.53
CA GLY A 101 10.24 -7.78 14.82
C GLY A 101 11.05 -7.24 13.63
N HIS A 102 10.64 -7.56 12.40
CA HIS A 102 11.29 -7.14 11.16
C HIS A 102 10.52 -6.06 10.37
N GLU A 103 9.36 -5.63 10.87
CA GLU A 103 8.54 -4.59 10.21
C GLU A 103 9.32 -3.29 10.06
N TRP A 104 10.12 -2.95 11.08
CA TRP A 104 11.00 -1.79 11.02
C TRP A 104 12.04 -1.92 9.89
N ASP A 105 12.68 -3.08 9.73
CA ASP A 105 13.72 -3.27 8.73
C ASP A 105 13.16 -3.07 7.31
N SER A 106 11.92 -3.55 7.08
CA SER A 106 11.22 -3.34 5.82
C SER A 106 10.92 -1.87 5.56
N ILE A 107 10.34 -1.17 6.55
CA ILE A 107 10.00 0.25 6.45
C ILE A 107 11.25 1.10 6.28
N GLU A 108 12.34 0.78 6.99
CA GLU A 108 13.61 1.50 6.86
C GLU A 108 14.19 1.37 5.45
N ALA A 109 14.14 0.19 4.86
CA ALA A 109 14.60 -0.03 3.48
C ALA A 109 13.79 0.82 2.49
N GLU A 110 12.46 0.81 2.61
CA GLU A 110 11.55 1.57 1.74
C GLU A 110 11.74 3.09 1.91
N ILE A 111 11.84 3.59 3.15
CA ILE A 111 12.14 5.01 3.42
C ILE A 111 13.44 5.43 2.74
N ARG A 112 14.50 4.61 2.84
CA ARG A 112 15.81 4.95 2.26
C ARG A 112 15.77 4.98 0.74
N GLU A 113 15.10 4.01 0.12
CA GLU A 113 14.94 3.92 -1.33
C GLU A 113 14.13 5.11 -1.87
N GLU A 114 12.94 5.36 -1.33
CA GLU A 114 12.08 6.43 -1.81
C GLU A 114 12.65 7.82 -1.50
N PHE A 115 13.37 7.97 -0.38
CA PHE A 115 14.05 9.22 -0.09
C PHE A 115 15.21 9.50 -1.06
N ASP A 116 16.05 8.50 -1.40
CA ASP A 116 17.10 8.64 -2.43
C ASP A 116 16.50 9.00 -3.80
N ARG A 117 15.38 8.36 -4.16
CA ARG A 117 14.63 8.69 -5.37
C ARG A 117 14.11 10.14 -5.36
N LEU A 118 13.61 10.62 -4.22
CA LEU A 118 13.19 12.01 -4.02
C LEU A 118 14.36 13.00 -4.20
N GLU A 119 15.50 12.72 -3.60
CA GLU A 119 16.68 13.59 -3.74
C GLU A 119 17.14 13.69 -5.18
N LYS A 120 17.23 12.56 -5.88
CA LYS A 120 17.60 12.51 -7.30
C LYS A 120 16.60 13.28 -8.15
N GLY A 121 15.30 13.06 -7.94
CA GLY A 121 14.25 13.77 -8.65
C GLY A 121 14.32 15.28 -8.47
N ASN A 122 14.53 15.78 -7.25
CA ASN A 122 14.66 17.21 -7.00
C ASN A 122 15.92 17.80 -7.64
N ASN A 123 17.04 17.08 -7.58
CA ASN A 123 18.30 17.49 -8.21
C ASN A 123 18.18 17.63 -9.73
N GLU A 124 17.64 16.60 -10.38
CA GLU A 124 17.42 16.59 -11.83
C GLU A 124 16.45 17.70 -12.29
N LEU A 125 15.54 18.13 -11.41
CA LEU A 125 14.53 19.16 -11.69
C LEU A 125 14.91 20.55 -11.19
N GLY A 126 16.20 20.77 -10.90
CA GLY A 126 16.75 22.09 -10.64
C GLY A 126 16.58 22.58 -9.20
N ASN A 127 16.44 21.66 -8.24
CA ASN A 127 16.56 21.94 -6.81
C ASN A 127 15.53 22.95 -6.26
N LYS A 128 14.31 22.95 -6.80
CA LYS A 128 13.24 23.88 -6.40
C LYS A 128 12.70 23.61 -4.99
N TYR A 129 12.83 22.37 -4.51
CA TYR A 129 12.24 21.91 -3.26
C TYR A 129 13.28 21.62 -2.17
N ASP A 130 14.49 22.21 -2.26
CA ASP A 130 15.61 21.93 -1.33
C ASP A 130 15.24 22.11 0.15
N GLN A 131 14.46 23.14 0.47
CA GLN A 131 14.04 23.39 1.85
C GLN A 131 13.12 22.27 2.36
N GLN A 132 12.18 21.82 1.53
CA GLN A 132 11.26 20.74 1.86
C GLN A 132 11.99 19.39 1.93
N VAL A 133 12.91 19.12 1.00
CA VAL A 133 13.74 17.90 1.01
C VAL A 133 14.62 17.87 2.26
N ALA A 134 15.19 19.00 2.68
CA ALA A 134 15.96 19.09 3.93
C ALA A 134 15.09 18.90 5.19
N ALA A 135 13.85 19.36 5.18
CA ALA A 135 12.90 19.11 6.27
C ALA A 135 12.55 17.62 6.38
N VAL A 136 12.21 16.98 5.26
CA VAL A 136 11.93 15.53 5.19
C VAL A 136 13.16 14.71 5.58
N ARG A 137 14.36 15.08 5.13
CA ARG A 137 15.62 14.47 5.57
C ARG A 137 15.75 14.42 7.08
N SER A 138 15.44 15.54 7.75
CA SER A 138 15.51 15.62 9.21
C SER A 138 14.53 14.67 9.89
N GLN A 139 13.34 14.49 9.30
CA GLN A 139 12.35 13.51 9.77
C GLN A 139 12.85 12.07 9.53
N VAL A 140 13.44 11.78 8.37
CA VAL A 140 14.07 10.48 8.02
C VAL A 140 15.15 10.12 9.04
N ASP A 141 16.07 11.04 9.32
CA ASP A 141 17.14 10.82 10.30
C ASP A 141 16.59 10.60 11.72
N SER A 142 15.49 11.28 12.07
CA SER A 142 14.82 11.10 13.36
C SER A 142 14.16 9.73 13.45
N VAL A 143 13.38 9.33 12.45
CA VAL A 143 12.65 8.06 12.49
C VAL A 143 13.61 6.87 12.46
N ILE A 144 14.67 6.93 11.65
CA ILE A 144 15.71 5.90 11.59
C ILE A 144 16.36 5.64 12.95
N ARG A 145 16.59 6.70 13.73
CA ARG A 145 17.13 6.58 15.09
C ARG A 145 16.13 6.02 16.08
N SER A 146 14.86 6.43 15.98
CA SER A 146 13.80 6.01 16.91
C SER A 146 13.27 4.61 16.66
N LYS A 147 13.38 4.12 15.41
CA LYS A 147 12.77 2.87 14.93
C LYS A 147 11.26 2.76 15.19
N ASP A 148 10.56 3.90 15.23
CA ASP A 148 9.12 3.93 15.41
C ASP A 148 8.42 3.64 14.07
N VAL A 149 7.83 2.46 13.97
CA VAL A 149 7.07 1.97 12.80
C VAL A 149 5.97 2.93 12.37
N ARG A 150 5.21 3.49 13.32
CA ARG A 150 4.09 4.39 13.00
C ARG A 150 4.61 5.69 12.42
N GLN A 151 5.64 6.26 13.03
CA GLN A 151 6.29 7.47 12.49
C GLN A 151 6.97 7.18 11.15
N GLY A 152 7.54 5.99 10.96
CA GLY A 152 8.15 5.59 9.69
C GLY A 152 7.15 5.61 8.54
N ARG A 153 5.94 5.10 8.76
CA ARG A 153 4.84 5.16 7.78
C ARG A 153 4.44 6.59 7.43
N ILE A 154 4.35 7.47 8.43
CA ILE A 154 4.04 8.90 8.21
C ILE A 154 5.15 9.57 7.39
N VAL A 155 6.42 9.33 7.74
CA VAL A 155 7.55 9.89 6.98
C VAL A 155 7.59 9.37 5.55
N LEU A 156 7.25 8.10 5.32
CA LEU A 156 7.14 7.55 3.98
C LEU A 156 6.03 8.22 3.15
N ASP A 157 4.87 8.49 3.75
CA ASP A 157 3.80 9.25 3.10
C ASP A 157 4.24 10.69 2.76
N ASP A 158 4.98 11.35 3.66
CA ASP A 158 5.56 12.68 3.43
C ASP A 158 6.57 12.66 2.27
N ILE A 159 7.45 11.65 2.21
CA ILE A 159 8.40 11.45 1.10
C ILE A 159 7.66 11.31 -0.23
N ASN A 160 6.67 10.41 -0.27
CA ASN A 160 5.91 10.13 -1.49
C ASN A 160 5.12 11.35 -1.97
N SER A 161 4.49 12.08 -1.03
CA SER A 161 3.75 13.30 -1.32
C SER A 161 4.66 14.39 -1.89
N LEU A 162 5.85 14.56 -1.29
CA LEU A 162 6.82 15.52 -1.79
C LEU A 162 7.41 15.09 -3.14
N PHE A 163 7.62 13.79 -3.36
CA PHE A 163 8.08 13.27 -4.66
C PHE A 163 7.08 13.57 -5.78
N VAL A 164 5.77 13.43 -5.50
CA VAL A 164 4.70 13.82 -6.42
C VAL A 164 4.78 15.31 -6.75
N ALA A 165 4.98 16.17 -5.75
CA ALA A 165 5.12 17.62 -5.97
C ALA A 165 6.37 17.95 -6.80
N VAL A 166 7.52 17.36 -6.46
CA VAL A 166 8.78 17.52 -7.19
C VAL A 166 8.63 17.11 -8.65
N THR A 167 7.95 15.98 -8.90
CA THR A 167 7.79 15.42 -10.25
C THR A 167 6.51 15.84 -10.96
N LEU A 168 5.77 16.83 -10.42
CA LEU A 168 4.49 17.29 -10.97
C LEU A 168 4.61 17.59 -12.47
N ILE A 169 5.73 18.19 -12.89
CA ILE A 169 5.96 18.50 -14.29
C ILE A 169 5.86 17.27 -15.22
N TYR A 170 6.42 16.14 -14.81
CA TYR A 170 6.35 14.90 -15.58
C TYR A 170 4.94 14.30 -15.57
N GLN A 171 4.21 14.46 -14.47
CA GLN A 171 2.83 14.02 -14.39
C GLN A 171 1.93 14.83 -15.35
N LEU A 172 2.15 16.15 -15.44
CA LEU A 172 1.44 17.01 -16.39
C LEU A 172 1.77 16.66 -17.85
N MET A 173 3.04 16.42 -18.16
CA MET A 173 3.46 15.98 -19.51
C MET A 173 2.88 14.61 -19.86
N GLY A 174 2.93 13.67 -18.91
CA GLY A 174 2.36 12.33 -19.05
C GLY A 174 0.85 12.35 -19.26
N PHE A 175 0.13 13.23 -18.54
CA PHE A 175 -1.30 13.46 -18.74
C PHE A 175 -1.59 13.87 -20.19
N ILE A 176 -0.87 14.87 -20.70
CA ILE A 176 -1.05 15.40 -22.05
C ILE A 176 -0.82 14.28 -23.09
N ASP A 177 0.28 13.55 -22.97
CA ASP A 177 0.63 12.47 -23.91
C ASP A 177 -0.39 11.33 -23.88
N PHE A 178 -0.82 10.91 -22.70
CA PHE A 178 -1.82 9.87 -22.54
C PHE A 178 -3.15 10.26 -23.18
N HIS A 179 -3.65 11.47 -22.89
CA HIS A 179 -4.95 11.93 -23.40
C HIS A 179 -4.92 12.27 -24.90
N LEU A 180 -3.76 12.65 -25.46
CA LEU A 180 -3.59 12.73 -26.91
C LEU A 180 -3.66 11.37 -27.59
N ARG A 181 -2.96 10.36 -27.04
CA ARG A 181 -2.94 9.00 -27.60
C ARG A 181 -4.31 8.33 -27.53
N ASN A 182 -5.05 8.55 -26.45
CA ASN A 182 -6.36 7.94 -26.18
C ASN A 182 -7.53 8.88 -26.51
N PHE A 183 -7.31 9.96 -27.25
CA PHE A 183 -8.29 11.04 -27.42
C PHE A 183 -9.68 10.54 -27.86
N ASN A 184 -9.72 9.57 -28.77
CA ASN A 184 -10.97 9.06 -29.35
C ASN A 184 -11.75 8.13 -28.41
N THR A 185 -11.15 7.67 -27.32
CA THR A 185 -11.83 6.82 -26.32
C THR A 185 -12.42 7.63 -25.18
N ILE A 186 -12.17 8.94 -25.13
CA ILE A 186 -12.62 9.85 -24.08
C ILE A 186 -13.84 10.61 -24.56
N GLN A 187 -14.83 10.76 -23.69
CA GLN A 187 -16.00 11.59 -23.96
C GLN A 187 -15.75 13.04 -23.54
N TRP A 188 -15.88 13.95 -24.51
CA TRP A 188 -15.59 15.37 -24.34
C TRP A 188 -16.88 16.20 -24.42
N LYS A 189 -16.99 17.20 -23.55
CA LYS A 189 -17.99 18.28 -23.64
C LYS A 189 -17.76 19.14 -24.89
N ASP A 190 -16.49 19.40 -25.21
CA ASP A 190 -16.03 20.05 -26.44
C ASP A 190 -14.73 19.39 -26.93
N ALA A 191 -14.87 18.47 -27.88
CA ALA A 191 -13.73 17.72 -28.43
C ALA A 191 -12.76 18.62 -29.21
N THR A 192 -13.26 19.63 -29.91
CA THR A 192 -12.41 20.53 -30.70
C THR A 192 -11.52 21.34 -29.77
N ARG A 193 -12.09 21.91 -28.71
CA ARG A 193 -11.34 22.68 -27.72
C ARG A 193 -10.36 21.80 -26.93
N ALA A 194 -10.77 20.61 -26.51
CA ALA A 194 -9.90 19.68 -25.79
C ALA A 194 -8.67 19.30 -26.63
N ARG A 195 -8.86 19.01 -27.92
CA ARG A 195 -7.76 18.69 -28.84
C ARG A 195 -6.79 19.86 -29.02
N GLN A 196 -7.30 21.08 -29.13
CA GLN A 196 -6.46 22.29 -29.23
C GLN A 196 -5.59 22.47 -27.97
N LEU A 197 -6.19 22.36 -26.79
CA LEU A 197 -5.48 22.49 -25.52
C LEU A 197 -4.42 21.41 -25.34
N LEU A 198 -4.74 20.15 -25.66
CA LEU A 198 -3.79 19.05 -25.59
C LEU A 198 -2.61 19.23 -26.56
N GLN A 199 -2.87 19.66 -27.79
CA GLN A 199 -1.81 19.96 -28.76
C GLN A 199 -0.93 21.13 -28.31
N GLN A 200 -1.53 22.20 -27.79
CA GLN A 200 -0.81 23.32 -27.20
C GLN A 200 0.07 22.86 -26.02
N GLY A 201 -0.48 22.03 -25.13
CA GLY A 201 0.27 21.43 -24.03
C GLY A 201 1.46 20.60 -24.52
N LYS A 202 1.28 19.83 -25.60
CA LYS A 202 2.35 19.01 -26.19
C LYS A 202 3.47 19.85 -26.78
N GLU A 203 3.14 20.97 -27.42
CA GLU A 203 4.13 21.91 -27.95
C GLU A 203 4.96 22.53 -26.82
N ILE A 204 4.32 23.00 -25.74
CA ILE A 204 5.00 23.52 -24.55
C ILE A 204 5.90 22.45 -23.91
N ALA A 205 5.38 21.22 -23.78
CA ALA A 205 6.12 20.09 -23.23
C ALA A 205 7.40 19.75 -24.01
N ASN A 206 7.39 19.95 -25.33
CA ASN A 206 8.54 19.66 -26.20
C ASN A 206 9.56 20.81 -26.29
N THR A 207 9.21 22.02 -25.82
CA THR A 207 10.04 23.22 -26.01
C THR A 207 10.64 23.73 -24.70
N ASN A 208 9.80 24.14 -23.76
CA ASN A 208 10.22 24.62 -22.44
C ASN A 208 9.13 24.34 -21.39
N PRO A 209 9.03 23.09 -20.91
CA PRO A 209 7.99 22.70 -19.96
C PRO A 209 8.15 23.43 -18.63
N SER A 210 7.03 23.91 -18.07
CA SER A 210 6.97 24.40 -16.70
C SER A 210 5.63 24.07 -16.07
N GLU A 211 5.58 23.92 -14.74
CA GLU A 211 4.33 23.67 -14.03
C GLU A 211 3.33 24.81 -14.27
N SER A 212 3.82 26.06 -14.21
CA SER A 212 2.99 27.26 -14.41
C SER A 212 2.34 27.34 -15.79
N SER A 213 2.95 26.74 -16.81
CA SER A 213 2.43 26.74 -18.18
C SER A 213 1.56 25.51 -18.48
N LEU A 214 1.90 24.33 -17.97
CA LEU A 214 1.19 23.09 -18.28
C LEU A 214 -0.01 22.85 -17.36
N HIS A 215 0.07 23.22 -16.08
CA HIS A 215 -0.98 22.93 -15.11
C HIS A 215 -2.34 23.60 -15.45
N PRO A 216 -2.40 24.89 -15.86
CA PRO A 216 -3.66 25.50 -16.30
C PRO A 216 -4.27 24.81 -17.53
N ILE A 217 -3.44 24.31 -18.44
CA ILE A 217 -3.89 23.57 -19.63
C ILE A 217 -4.51 22.24 -19.21
N VAL A 218 -3.82 21.47 -18.37
CA VAL A 218 -4.33 20.18 -17.87
C VAL A 218 -5.66 20.37 -17.16
N ARG A 219 -5.79 21.36 -16.26
CA ARG A 219 -7.08 21.68 -15.61
C ARG A 219 -8.18 22.00 -16.62
N SER A 220 -7.87 22.85 -17.61
CA SER A 220 -8.83 23.20 -18.66
C SER A 220 -9.26 21.99 -19.50
N VAL A 221 -8.37 21.02 -19.72
CA VAL A 221 -8.71 19.77 -20.42
C VAL A 221 -9.63 18.90 -19.56
N ILE A 222 -9.34 18.75 -18.26
CA ILE A 222 -10.17 18.00 -17.33
C ILE A 222 -11.59 18.58 -17.27
N ASP A 223 -11.73 19.90 -17.23
CA ASP A 223 -13.03 20.59 -17.23
C ASP A 223 -13.88 20.27 -18.47
N LEU A 224 -13.25 19.89 -19.58
CA LEU A 224 -13.88 19.50 -20.83
C LEU A 224 -14.19 18.01 -20.93
N MET A 225 -13.78 17.18 -19.97
CA MET A 225 -14.17 15.77 -19.92
C MET A 225 -15.60 15.64 -19.36
N ILE A 226 -16.39 14.72 -19.91
CA ILE A 226 -17.74 14.43 -19.38
C ILE A 226 -17.63 13.64 -18.07
N GLU A 227 -16.77 12.64 -18.04
CA GLU A 227 -16.40 11.89 -16.85
C GLU A 227 -14.95 12.21 -16.48
N PRO A 228 -14.62 12.31 -15.18
CA PRO A 228 -13.24 12.50 -14.76
C PRO A 228 -12.36 11.31 -15.20
N PRO A 229 -11.04 11.50 -15.36
CA PRO A 229 -10.14 10.41 -15.73
C PRO A 229 -10.19 9.30 -14.67
N THR A 230 -10.51 8.07 -15.08
CA THR A 230 -10.55 6.91 -14.17
C THR A 230 -9.27 6.07 -14.17
N SER A 231 -8.32 6.37 -15.08
CA SER A 231 -7.04 5.66 -15.19
C SER A 231 -5.96 6.53 -15.85
N GLY A 232 -4.69 6.29 -15.52
CA GLY A 232 -3.52 6.97 -16.12
C GLY A 232 -2.89 8.06 -15.23
N PRO A 233 -1.89 8.80 -15.74
CA PRO A 233 -1.30 9.93 -15.04
C PRO A 233 -2.36 11.03 -14.81
N GLY A 234 -2.52 11.47 -13.56
CA GLY A 234 -3.43 12.56 -13.19
C GLY A 234 -4.79 12.19 -12.61
N VAL A 235 -4.99 10.92 -12.25
CA VAL A 235 -6.11 10.47 -11.41
C VAL A 235 -5.94 10.92 -9.94
N SER A 236 -4.74 11.36 -9.57
CA SER A 236 -4.34 11.79 -8.23
C SER A 236 -4.07 13.31 -8.11
N PHE A 237 -4.47 14.12 -9.10
CA PHE A 237 -4.40 15.59 -9.04
C PHE A 237 -5.56 16.20 -8.27
#